data_AF-A0A3B9X502-F1
#
_entry.id   AF-A0A3B9X502-F1
#
_cell.length_a   1.000
_cell.length_b   1.000
_cell.length_c   1.000
_cell.angle_alpha   90.00
_cell.angle_beta   90.00
_cell.angle_gamma   90.00
#
_symmetry.space_group_name_H-M   'P 1'
#
loop_
_entity.id
_entity.type
_entity.pdbx_description
1 polymer ?
#
loop_
_entity_poly.entity_id
_entity_poly.type
_entity_poly.pdbx_seq_one_letter_code
_entity_poly.pdbx_strand_id
1 'polypeptide(L)'
;MGLLAGVVFILVKSKISSMYTTCPKCQHTRQATDDIVADICPGCGLVFSKWLKYLALDAQLGDSLKTEPQGQSVKRGLARFFAPSRPDIPKEEFFLYLFIWVIFFAWGLDFIMMDFQTNKIIQSWFHIVDLVFHEAGHVLFIPFGRTMTIFGGSLFQVLVPLFLVFAFLIRNRDGFGAS
;
A
#
# COMPACT_ATOMS: atom_id res chain seq x y z
N MET A 1 14.14 11.27 -34.10
CA MET A 1 13.09 10.91 -33.10
C MET A 1 12.51 12.12 -32.33
N GLY A 2 12.90 13.37 -32.61
CA GLY A 2 12.35 14.56 -31.91
C GLY A 2 11.06 15.16 -32.48
N LEU A 3 10.72 14.88 -33.74
CA LEU A 3 9.56 15.49 -34.42
C LEU A 3 8.21 14.91 -33.98
N LEU A 4 8.14 13.60 -33.67
CA LEU A 4 6.88 12.95 -33.27
C LEU A 4 6.40 13.36 -31.86
N ALA A 5 7.33 13.57 -30.92
CA ALA A 5 7.00 14.02 -29.57
C ALA A 5 6.47 15.47 -29.56
N GLY A 6 7.03 16.35 -30.40
CA GLY A 6 6.57 17.73 -30.55
C GLY A 6 5.14 17.82 -31.12
N VAL A 7 4.82 17.00 -32.12
CA VAL A 7 3.49 16.98 -32.74
C VAL A 7 2.42 16.45 -31.79
N VAL A 8 2.69 15.40 -31.01
CA VAL A 8 1.74 14.87 -30.02
C VAL A 8 1.47 15.91 -28.92
N PHE A 9 2.49 16.62 -28.44
CA PHE A 9 2.32 17.66 -27.42
C PHE A 9 1.52 18.87 -27.95
N ILE A 10 1.73 19.27 -29.20
CA ILE A 10 0.98 20.35 -29.86
C ILE A 10 -0.48 19.93 -30.09
N LEU A 11 -0.74 18.69 -30.53
CA LEU A 11 -2.08 18.18 -30.77
C LEU A 11 -2.90 18.03 -29.47
N VAL A 12 -2.29 17.58 -28.37
CA VAL A 12 -2.97 17.52 -27.07
C VAL A 12 -3.29 18.92 -26.54
N LYS A 13 -2.35 19.88 -26.69
CA LYS A 13 -2.57 21.28 -26.30
C LYS A 13 -3.66 21.96 -27.13
N SER A 14 -3.72 21.65 -28.43
CA SER A 14 -4.78 22.11 -29.35
C SER A 14 -6.16 21.55 -28.95
N LYS A 15 -6.24 20.28 -28.56
CA LYS A 15 -7.51 19.62 -28.21
C LYS A 15 -8.14 20.14 -26.91
N ILE A 16 -7.32 20.55 -25.94
CA ILE A 16 -7.80 21.16 -24.68
C ILE A 16 -8.34 22.57 -24.95
N SER A 17 -7.71 23.32 -25.87
CA SER A 17 -8.11 24.68 -26.22
C SER A 17 -9.46 24.75 -26.97
N SER A 18 -9.92 23.64 -27.58
CA SER A 18 -11.14 23.61 -28.39
C SER A 18 -12.39 23.10 -27.66
N MET A 19 -12.29 22.57 -26.43
CA MET A 19 -13.42 21.87 -25.80
C MET A 19 -14.38 22.77 -25.02
N TYR A 20 -14.00 24.00 -24.66
CA TYR A 20 -14.86 24.89 -23.86
C TYR A 20 -14.81 26.32 -24.39
N THR A 21 -15.73 26.65 -25.29
CA THR A 21 -15.94 28.02 -25.79
C THR A 21 -16.58 28.93 -24.75
N THR A 22 -17.31 28.35 -23.78
CA THR A 22 -18.01 29.08 -22.70
C THR A 22 -17.55 28.56 -21.34
N CYS A 23 -17.15 29.46 -20.45
CA CYS A 23 -16.69 29.10 -19.10
C CYS A 23 -17.86 28.72 -18.18
N PRO A 24 -17.82 27.58 -17.47
CA PRO A 24 -18.91 27.16 -16.58
C PRO A 24 -19.04 28.01 -15.30
N LYS A 25 -17.98 28.75 -14.91
CA LYS A 25 -17.98 29.56 -13.68
C LYS A 25 -18.54 30.96 -13.88
N CYS A 26 -18.15 31.64 -14.96
CA CYS A 26 -18.54 33.03 -15.22
C CYS A 26 -19.31 33.22 -16.53
N GLN A 27 -19.59 32.14 -17.27
CA GLN A 27 -20.29 32.15 -18.56
C GLN A 27 -19.63 33.01 -19.65
N HIS A 28 -18.37 33.39 -19.47
CA HIS A 28 -17.63 34.14 -20.47
C HIS A 28 -17.35 33.27 -21.70
N THR A 29 -17.72 33.78 -22.87
CA THR A 29 -17.44 33.16 -24.18
C THR A 29 -16.15 33.73 -24.73
N ARG A 30 -15.17 32.87 -25.02
CA ARG A 30 -13.87 33.30 -25.54
C ARG A 30 -14.02 34.01 -26.88
N GLN A 31 -13.39 35.17 -27.00
CA GLN A 31 -13.34 35.95 -28.24
C GLN A 31 -11.98 35.72 -28.92
N ALA A 32 -11.93 35.89 -30.24
CA ALA A 32 -10.69 35.69 -31.02
C ALA A 32 -9.57 36.68 -30.67
N THR A 33 -9.87 37.70 -29.86
CA THR A 33 -8.96 38.76 -29.40
C THR A 33 -8.34 38.50 -28.03
N ASP A 34 -8.70 37.40 -27.36
CA ASP A 34 -8.20 37.08 -26.01
C ASP A 34 -6.85 36.33 -26.08
N ASP A 35 -5.75 37.05 -25.83
CA ASP A 35 -4.37 36.56 -25.97
C ASP A 35 -3.84 35.76 -24.76
N ILE A 36 -4.74 35.30 -23.87
CA ILE A 36 -4.38 34.59 -22.63
C ILE A 36 -4.27 33.08 -22.88
N VAL A 37 -3.32 32.44 -22.17
CA VAL A 37 -3.04 30.99 -22.22
C VAL A 37 -4.33 30.15 -22.23
N ALA A 38 -4.44 29.24 -23.21
CA ALA A 38 -5.58 28.37 -23.49
C ALA A 38 -6.19 27.62 -22.28
N ASP A 39 -5.43 27.35 -21.22
CA ASP A 39 -5.89 26.64 -20.02
C ASP A 39 -6.54 27.55 -18.96
N ILE A 40 -6.55 28.87 -19.17
CA ILE A 40 -7.05 29.86 -18.21
C ILE A 40 -8.18 30.69 -18.81
N CYS A 41 -9.31 30.79 -18.11
CA CYS A 41 -10.42 31.66 -18.52
C CYS A 41 -10.02 33.15 -18.35
N PRO A 42 -10.14 33.99 -19.40
CA PRO A 42 -9.75 35.41 -19.33
C PRO A 42 -10.68 36.24 -18.42
N GLY A 43 -11.96 35.87 -18.29
CA GLY A 43 -12.92 36.62 -17.48
C GLY A 43 -12.87 36.37 -15.98
N CYS A 44 -12.50 35.16 -15.52
CA CYS A 44 -12.52 34.81 -14.09
C CYS A 44 -11.29 34.04 -13.57
N GLY A 45 -10.30 33.76 -14.42
CA GLY A 45 -9.07 33.07 -14.03
C GLY A 45 -9.22 31.59 -13.73
N LEU A 46 -10.33 30.95 -14.12
CA LEU A 46 -10.51 29.50 -13.93
C LEU A 46 -9.45 28.72 -14.73
N VAL A 47 -8.69 27.88 -14.04
CA VAL A 47 -7.73 26.94 -14.66
C VAL A 47 -8.45 25.62 -14.97
N PHE A 48 -8.71 25.35 -16.25
CA PHE A 48 -9.54 24.21 -16.67
C PHE A 48 -8.93 22.86 -16.27
N SER A 49 -7.63 22.68 -16.47
CA SER A 49 -6.92 21.45 -16.10
C SER A 49 -7.05 21.09 -14.61
N LYS A 50 -7.07 22.08 -13.71
CA LYS A 50 -7.30 21.85 -12.28
C LYS A 50 -8.77 21.56 -12.00
N TRP A 51 -9.68 22.35 -12.57
CA TRP A 51 -11.12 22.19 -12.34
C TRP A 51 -11.64 20.82 -12.79
N LEU A 52 -11.20 20.34 -13.96
CA LEU A 52 -11.52 19.01 -14.48
C LEU A 52 -10.98 17.89 -13.59
N LYS A 53 -9.77 18.03 -13.05
CA LYS A 53 -9.21 17.07 -12.08
C LYS A 53 -10.07 16.99 -10.83
N TYR A 54 -10.54 18.12 -10.29
CA TYR A 54 -11.44 18.13 -9.14
C TYR A 54 -12.79 17.48 -9.45
N LEU A 55 -13.36 17.76 -10.63
CA LEU A 55 -14.66 17.20 -11.00
C LEU A 55 -14.58 15.68 -11.24
N ALA A 56 -13.50 15.19 -11.86
CA ALA A 56 -13.26 13.77 -12.04
C ALA A 56 -13.00 13.05 -10.70
N LEU A 57 -12.27 13.70 -9.80
CA LEU A 57 -12.03 13.19 -8.45
C LEU A 57 -13.33 13.13 -7.64
N ASP A 58 -14.17 14.16 -7.71
CA ASP A 58 -15.45 14.22 -7.01
C ASP A 58 -16.44 13.18 -7.55
N ALA A 59 -16.47 12.95 -8.86
CA ALA A 59 -17.26 11.87 -9.46
C ALA A 59 -16.81 10.48 -8.98
N GLN A 60 -15.49 10.22 -8.92
CA GLN A 60 -14.95 8.97 -8.36
C GLN A 60 -15.26 8.81 -6.86
N LEU A 61 -15.23 9.91 -6.10
CA LEU A 61 -15.59 9.92 -4.68
C LEU A 61 -17.09 9.66 -4.50
N GLY A 62 -17.92 10.27 -5.33
CA GLY A 62 -19.38 10.15 -5.34
C GLY A 62 -19.84 8.73 -5.67
N ASP A 63 -19.21 8.07 -6.65
CA ASP A 63 -19.48 6.66 -6.97
C ASP A 63 -19.00 5.70 -5.87
N SER A 64 -17.90 6.05 -5.19
CA SER A 64 -17.41 5.30 -4.03
C SER A 64 -18.34 5.40 -2.82
N LEU A 65 -19.05 6.53 -2.66
CA LEU A 65 -19.98 6.77 -1.55
C LEU A 65 -21.38 6.21 -1.80
N LYS A 66 -21.83 6.10 -3.06
CA LYS A 66 -23.18 5.61 -3.39
C LYS A 66 -23.33 4.09 -3.39
N THR A 67 -22.23 3.33 -3.28
CA THR A 67 -22.23 1.88 -3.57
C THR A 67 -21.93 0.97 -2.36
N GLU A 68 -21.75 1.49 -1.14
CA GLU A 68 -21.33 0.66 0.01
C GLU A 68 -22.48 0.32 0.99
N PRO A 69 -22.87 -0.97 1.15
CA PRO A 69 -23.68 -1.42 2.28
C PRO A 69 -22.86 -1.32 3.57
N GLN A 70 -23.45 -0.80 4.66
CA GLN A 70 -22.80 -0.53 5.97
C GLN A 70 -21.94 -1.69 6.54
N GLY A 71 -22.25 -2.96 6.21
CA GLY A 71 -21.48 -4.13 6.64
C GLY A 71 -20.20 -4.42 5.82
N GLN A 72 -20.04 -3.80 4.64
CA GLN A 72 -18.84 -3.95 3.80
C GLN A 72 -17.72 -2.99 4.22
N SER A 73 -18.04 -1.86 4.86
CA SER A 73 -17.07 -0.84 5.28
C SER A 73 -15.98 -1.38 6.23
N VAL A 74 -16.36 -2.15 7.26
CA VAL A 74 -15.38 -2.73 8.21
C VAL A 74 -14.54 -3.82 7.55
N LYS A 75 -15.16 -4.69 6.75
CA LYS A 75 -14.45 -5.75 6.00
C LYS A 75 -13.47 -5.16 4.98
N ARG A 76 -13.88 -4.09 4.28
CA ARG A 76 -13.07 -3.39 3.28
C ARG A 76 -11.95 -2.58 3.95
N GLY A 77 -12.19 -2.05 5.16
CA GLY A 77 -11.17 -1.44 6.01
C GLY A 77 -10.12 -2.45 6.49
N LEU A 78 -10.55 -3.60 7.02
CA LEU A 78 -9.64 -4.69 7.40
C LEU A 78 -8.86 -5.23 6.20
N ALA A 79 -9.54 -5.47 5.07
CA ALA A 79 -8.91 -5.96 3.86
C ALA A 79 -7.84 -5.00 3.35
N ARG A 80 -8.08 -3.68 3.35
CA ARG A 80 -7.06 -2.68 3.00
C ARG A 80 -5.92 -2.60 4.02
N PHE A 81 -6.15 -3.00 5.26
CA PHE A 81 -5.12 -3.01 6.30
C PHE A 81 -4.18 -4.22 6.16
N PHE A 82 -4.74 -5.42 5.98
CA PHE A 82 -3.95 -6.65 5.81
C PHE A 82 -3.42 -6.83 4.39
N ALA A 83 -4.09 -6.27 3.38
CA ALA A 83 -3.66 -6.25 1.99
C ALA A 83 -3.59 -4.79 1.48
N PRO A 84 -2.58 -4.01 1.89
CA PRO A 84 -2.37 -2.68 1.36
C PRO A 84 -2.18 -2.75 -0.15
N SER A 85 -2.85 -1.86 -0.89
CA SER A 85 -2.77 -1.78 -2.34
C SER A 85 -1.33 -1.41 -2.74
N ARG A 86 -0.59 -2.37 -3.33
CA ARG A 86 0.72 -2.10 -3.92
C ARG A 86 0.53 -1.46 -5.31
N PRO A 87 1.42 -0.55 -5.74
CA PRO A 87 1.49 -0.11 -7.12
C PRO A 87 1.71 -1.30 -8.06
N ASP A 88 1.30 -1.16 -9.32
CA ASP A 88 1.44 -2.21 -10.33
C ASP A 88 2.90 -2.67 -10.45
N ILE A 89 3.17 -3.90 -10.00
CA ILE A 89 4.49 -4.53 -10.08
C ILE A 89 4.66 -5.23 -11.43
N PRO A 90 5.84 -5.15 -12.07
CA PRO A 90 6.10 -5.88 -13.30
C PRO A 90 6.06 -7.38 -13.05
N LYS A 91 5.72 -8.16 -14.09
CA LYS A 91 5.52 -9.61 -13.99
C LYS A 91 6.75 -10.33 -13.44
N GLU A 92 7.95 -9.88 -13.81
CA GLU A 92 9.23 -10.44 -13.38
C GLU A 92 9.42 -10.33 -11.86
N GLU A 93 9.15 -9.15 -11.28
CA GLU A 93 9.23 -8.93 -9.83
C GLU A 93 8.19 -9.77 -9.07
N PHE A 94 6.99 -9.90 -9.62
CA PHE A 94 5.96 -10.75 -9.02
C PHE A 94 6.43 -12.21 -8.89
N PHE A 95 7.00 -12.79 -9.94
CA PHE A 95 7.51 -14.16 -9.89
C PHE A 95 8.70 -14.30 -8.93
N LEU A 96 9.57 -13.29 -8.84
CA LEU A 96 10.65 -13.29 -7.86
C LEU A 96 10.11 -13.29 -6.43
N TYR A 97 9.15 -12.42 -6.11
CA TYR A 97 8.52 -12.39 -4.80
C TYR A 97 7.79 -13.69 -4.47
N LEU A 98 7.06 -14.25 -5.44
CA LEU A 98 6.40 -15.54 -5.26
C LEU A 98 7.41 -16.66 -4.99
N PHE A 99 8.52 -16.69 -5.73
CA PHE A 99 9.57 -17.68 -5.54
C PHE A 99 10.21 -17.57 -4.14
N ILE A 100 10.57 -16.35 -3.73
CA ILE A 100 11.10 -16.08 -2.39
C ILE A 100 10.09 -16.53 -1.32
N TRP A 101 8.81 -16.16 -1.48
CA TRP A 101 7.76 -16.53 -0.54
C TRP A 101 7.60 -18.04 -0.41
N VAL A 102 7.60 -18.78 -1.52
CA VAL A 102 7.51 -20.25 -1.50
C VAL A 102 8.69 -20.89 -0.77
N ILE A 103 9.91 -20.36 -0.96
CA ILE A 103 11.09 -20.83 -0.22
C ILE A 103 10.90 -20.63 1.28
N PHE A 104 10.56 -19.41 1.71
CA PHE A 104 10.36 -19.10 3.13
C PHE A 104 9.20 -19.89 3.74
N PHE A 105 8.11 -20.07 2.99
CA PHE A 105 6.96 -20.83 3.43
C PHE A 105 7.30 -22.32 3.61
N ALA A 106 7.97 -22.93 2.63
CA ALA A 106 8.39 -24.33 2.71
C ALA A 106 9.39 -24.55 3.85
N TRP A 107 10.38 -23.66 3.99
CA TRP A 107 11.38 -23.74 5.06
C TRP A 107 10.76 -23.50 6.45
N GLY A 108 9.83 -22.55 6.57
CA GLY A 108 9.10 -22.30 7.81
C GLY A 108 8.21 -23.48 8.21
N LEU A 109 7.52 -24.10 7.25
CA LEU A 109 6.75 -25.33 7.51
C LEU A 109 7.65 -26.49 7.92
N ASP A 110 8.78 -26.69 7.25
CA ASP A 110 9.75 -27.73 7.61
C ASP A 110 10.21 -27.55 9.06
N PHE A 111 10.60 -26.32 9.45
CA PHE A 111 10.99 -25.99 10.81
C PHE A 111 9.88 -26.25 11.85
N ILE A 112 8.64 -25.83 11.58
CA ILE A 112 7.48 -26.07 12.48
C ILE A 112 7.18 -27.56 12.64
N MET A 113 7.38 -28.35 11.59
CA MET A 113 7.13 -29.79 11.58
C MET A 113 8.32 -30.61 12.10
N MET A 114 9.47 -30.00 12.39
CA MET A 114 10.60 -30.71 12.95
C MET A 114 10.24 -31.31 14.31
N ASP A 115 10.76 -32.50 14.55
CA ASP A 115 10.52 -33.21 15.80
C ASP A 115 11.62 -32.88 16.84
N PHE A 116 11.20 -32.74 18.09
CA PHE A 116 12.08 -32.50 19.23
C PHE A 116 12.74 -33.78 19.75
N GLN A 117 12.12 -34.94 19.55
CA GLN A 117 12.65 -36.22 20.06
C GLN A 117 13.88 -36.69 19.27
N THR A 118 13.92 -36.38 17.99
CA THR A 118 15.04 -36.72 17.09
C THR A 118 16.21 -35.73 17.12
N ASN A 119 16.19 -34.74 18.03
CA ASN A 119 17.17 -33.64 18.12
C ASN A 119 17.36 -32.81 16.84
N LYS A 120 16.50 -32.96 15.83
CA LYS A 120 16.59 -32.23 14.56
C LYS A 120 16.43 -30.73 14.76
N ILE A 121 15.50 -30.32 15.63
CA ILE A 121 15.32 -28.90 16.01
C ILE A 121 16.61 -28.32 16.58
N ILE A 122 17.25 -29.02 17.53
CA ILE A 122 18.45 -28.50 18.22
C ILE A 122 19.60 -28.26 17.24
N GLN A 123 19.69 -29.07 16.17
CA GLN A 123 20.71 -28.88 15.13
C GLN A 123 20.35 -27.82 14.10
N SER A 124 19.12 -27.32 14.09
CA SER A 124 18.73 -26.24 13.19
C SER A 124 19.35 -24.92 13.66
N TRP A 125 19.85 -24.14 12.70
CA TRP A 125 20.38 -22.80 13.01
C TRP A 125 19.30 -21.88 13.64
N PHE A 126 18.04 -22.03 13.20
CA PHE A 126 16.95 -21.17 13.67
C PHE A 126 16.55 -21.43 15.13
N HIS A 127 16.84 -22.62 15.67
CA HIS A 127 16.62 -22.91 17.09
C HIS A 127 17.40 -21.98 18.01
N ILE A 128 18.64 -21.63 17.66
CA ILE A 128 19.46 -20.70 18.46
C ILE A 128 18.82 -19.31 18.48
N VAL A 129 18.32 -18.86 17.33
CA VAL A 129 17.63 -17.57 17.21
C VAL A 129 16.35 -17.57 18.05
N ASP A 130 15.53 -18.61 17.94
CA ASP A 130 14.29 -18.77 18.70
C ASP A 130 14.52 -18.85 20.22
N LEU A 131 15.61 -19.52 20.62
CA LEU A 131 16.01 -19.65 22.03
C LEU A 131 16.45 -18.32 22.64
N VAL A 132 17.19 -17.48 21.91
CA VAL A 132 17.56 -16.15 22.40
C VAL A 132 16.33 -15.31 22.74
N PHE A 133 15.28 -15.39 21.90
CA PHE A 133 14.01 -14.74 22.22
C PHE A 133 13.32 -15.41 23.41
N HIS A 134 13.35 -16.73 23.53
CA HIS A 134 12.81 -17.42 24.70
C HIS A 134 13.42 -16.92 26.02
N GLU A 135 14.74 -16.89 26.10
CA GLU A 135 15.44 -16.48 27.31
C GLU A 135 15.24 -14.98 27.61
N ALA A 136 15.25 -14.15 26.56
CA ALA A 136 14.93 -12.73 26.70
C ALA A 136 13.50 -12.51 27.22
N GLY A 137 12.56 -13.36 26.81
CA GLY A 137 11.18 -13.35 27.30
C GLY A 137 11.11 -13.59 28.81
N HIS A 138 11.79 -14.61 29.32
CA HIS A 138 11.86 -14.82 30.77
C HIS A 138 12.33 -13.57 31.51
N VAL A 139 13.44 -12.97 31.05
CA VAL A 139 14.03 -11.77 31.67
C VAL A 139 13.09 -10.58 31.62
N LEU A 140 12.48 -10.31 30.45
CA LEU A 140 11.58 -9.18 30.25
C LEU A 140 10.35 -9.26 31.15
N PHE A 141 9.87 -10.48 31.42
CA PHE A 141 8.65 -10.71 32.18
C PHE A 141 8.88 -10.95 33.70
N ILE A 142 10.11 -10.81 34.21
CA ILE A 142 10.40 -10.85 35.67
C ILE A 142 9.54 -9.88 36.50
N PRO A 143 9.35 -8.60 36.10
CA PRO A 143 8.61 -7.63 36.91
C PRO A 143 7.14 -8.01 37.15
N PHE A 144 6.58 -8.92 36.36
CA PHE A 144 5.18 -9.35 36.43
C PHE A 144 4.98 -10.60 37.30
N GLY A 145 6.02 -11.03 38.03
CA GLY A 145 5.96 -12.16 38.97
C GLY A 145 6.22 -13.51 38.32
N ARG A 146 6.38 -14.53 39.17
CA ARG A 146 6.90 -15.85 38.80
C ARG A 146 6.13 -16.54 37.67
N THR A 147 4.80 -16.50 37.72
CA THR A 147 3.96 -17.12 36.69
C THR A 147 4.24 -16.49 35.32
N MET A 148 4.30 -15.16 35.26
CA MET A 148 4.54 -14.45 34.02
C MET A 148 5.98 -14.63 33.54
N THR A 149 6.95 -14.72 34.44
CA THR A 149 8.33 -15.09 34.09
C THR A 149 8.37 -16.43 33.38
N ILE A 150 7.71 -17.47 33.90
CA ILE A 150 7.69 -18.81 33.29
C ILE A 150 7.05 -18.78 31.90
N PHE A 151 5.89 -18.13 31.75
CA PHE A 151 5.25 -18.01 30.43
C PHE A 151 5.96 -17.03 29.49
N GLY A 152 6.81 -16.15 30.02
CA GLY A 152 7.43 -15.04 29.31
C GLY A 152 8.25 -15.49 28.12
N GLY A 153 8.95 -16.63 28.20
CA GLY A 153 9.75 -17.14 27.11
C GLY A 153 8.91 -17.47 25.87
N SER A 154 7.95 -18.38 26.02
CA SER A 154 7.03 -18.76 24.93
C SER A 154 6.17 -17.58 24.46
N LEU A 155 5.76 -16.69 25.36
CA LEU A 155 5.00 -15.51 24.96
C LEU A 155 5.83 -14.57 24.09
N PHE A 156 7.09 -14.32 24.44
CA PHE A 156 7.94 -13.40 23.69
C PHE A 156 8.32 -13.96 22.32
N GLN A 157 8.48 -15.28 22.18
CA GLN A 157 8.65 -15.94 20.88
C GLN A 157 7.52 -15.64 19.90
N VAL A 158 6.28 -15.47 20.38
CA VAL A 158 5.12 -15.09 19.54
C VAL A 158 5.03 -13.57 19.36
N LEU A 159 5.30 -12.80 20.41
CA LEU A 159 5.15 -11.34 20.37
C LEU A 159 6.13 -10.68 19.40
N VAL A 160 7.39 -11.10 19.34
CA VAL A 160 8.40 -10.51 18.45
C VAL A 160 7.98 -10.56 16.97
N PRO A 161 7.65 -11.72 16.36
CA PRO A 161 7.21 -11.77 14.97
C PRO A 161 5.90 -11.00 14.76
N LEU A 162 4.99 -11.04 15.73
CA LEU A 162 3.74 -10.26 15.68
C LEU A 162 4.00 -8.75 15.61
N PHE A 163 4.95 -8.24 16.40
CA PHE A 163 5.36 -6.83 16.34
C PHE A 163 5.97 -6.47 14.99
N LEU A 164 6.77 -7.37 14.38
CA LEU A 164 7.32 -7.15 13.04
C LEU A 164 6.22 -7.10 11.99
N VAL A 165 5.27 -8.04 12.02
CA VAL A 165 4.08 -8.03 11.15
C VAL A 165 3.33 -6.69 11.28
N PHE A 166 3.06 -6.25 12.50
CA PHE A 166 2.39 -4.96 12.71
C PHE A 166 3.24 -3.77 12.26
N ALA A 167 4.56 -3.80 12.45
CA ALA A 167 5.44 -2.75 11.96
C ALA A 167 5.38 -2.67 10.42
N PHE A 168 5.43 -3.79 9.71
CA PHE A 168 5.30 -3.82 8.25
C PHE A 168 3.92 -3.35 7.76
N LEU A 169 2.84 -3.78 8.41
CA LEU A 169 1.48 -3.37 8.03
C LEU A 169 1.20 -1.89 8.34
N ILE A 170 1.57 -1.40 9.53
CA ILE A 170 1.21 -0.05 9.98
C ILE A 170 2.16 0.99 9.39
N ARG A 171 3.48 0.76 9.50
CA ARG A 171 4.49 1.76 9.15
C ARG A 171 4.87 1.71 7.68
N ASN A 172 5.12 0.51 7.16
CA ASN A 172 5.62 0.35 5.79
C ASN A 172 4.50 0.14 4.77
N ARG A 173 3.28 -0.19 5.24
CA ARG A 173 2.16 -0.59 4.38
C ARG A 173 2.58 -1.69 3.40
N ASP A 174 3.39 -2.63 3.89
CA ASP A 174 3.94 -3.71 3.08
C ASP A 174 3.34 -5.06 3.45
N GLY A 175 2.45 -5.56 2.60
CA GLY A 175 1.81 -6.86 2.79
C GLY A 175 2.74 -8.04 2.55
N PHE A 176 3.77 -7.90 1.70
CA PHE A 176 4.73 -8.98 1.44
C PHE A 176 5.70 -9.17 2.59
N GLY A 177 6.17 -8.07 3.19
CA GLY A 177 7.00 -8.15 4.40
C GLY A 177 6.23 -8.64 5.64
N ALA A 178 4.91 -8.53 5.62
CA ALA A 178 4.03 -8.96 6.70
C ALA A 178 3.47 -10.38 6.56
N SER A 179 3.76 -11.07 5.45
CA SER A 179 3.24 -12.40 5.11
C SER A 179 4.17 -13.55 5.43
#